data_AF-A0A212I368-F1
#
_entry.id   AF-A0A212I368-F1
#
_cell.length_a   1.000
_cell.length_b   1.000
_cell.length_c   1.000
_cell.angle_alpha   90.00
_cell.angle_beta   90.00
_cell.angle_gamma   90.00
#
_symmetry.space_group_name_H-M   'P 1'
#
loop_
_entity.id
_entity.type
_entity.pdbx_description
1 polymer ?
#
loop_
_entity_poly.entity_id
_entity_poly.type
_entity_poly.pdbx_seq_one_letter_code
_entity_poly.pdbx_strand_id
1 'polypeptide(L)' 'MMRTEWGAALVSSVLANVNRSKNTPPFRVADFAPHIAAAERVAANEPISLEEAMSTWK' A
#
# COMPACT_ATOMS: atom_id res chain seq x y z
N MET A 1 -12.24 9.52 -4.84
CA MET A 1 -12.41 8.53 -5.91
C MET A 1 -11.21 7.59 -5.84
N MET A 2 -11.28 6.51 -5.05
CA MET A 2 -10.14 5.59 -4.80
C MET A 2 -10.31 4.22 -5.48
N ARG A 3 -11.52 3.85 -5.91
CA ARG A 3 -11.80 2.49 -6.41
C ARG A 3 -11.04 2.12 -7.69
N THR A 4 -10.82 3.07 -8.60
CA THR A 4 -10.10 2.82 -9.86
C THR A 4 -8.60 2.65 -9.63
N GLU A 5 -8.01 3.41 -8.70
CA GLU A 5 -6.60 3.31 -8.33
C GLU A 5 -6.31 1.98 -7.62
N TRP A 6 -7.23 1.51 -6.77
CA TRP A 6 -7.19 0.16 -6.19
C TRP A 6 -7.17 -0.95 -7.25
N GLY A 7 -8.03 -0.84 -8.26
CA GLY A 7 -8.09 -1.82 -9.35
C GLY A 7 -6.79 -1.85 -10.17
N ALA A 8 -6.26 -0.68 -10.51
CA ALA A 8 -5.00 -0.56 -11.24
C ALA A 8 -3.80 -1.11 -10.44
N ALA A 9 -3.73 -0.82 -9.14
CA ALA A 9 -2.69 -1.32 -8.25
C ALA A 9 -2.75 -2.85 -8.08
N LEU A 10 -3.96 -3.40 -7.95
CA LEU A 10 -4.17 -4.85 -7.89
C LEU A 10 -3.65 -5.53 -9.17
N VAL A 11 -4.09 -5.07 -10.35
CA VAL A 11 -3.66 -5.63 -11.64
C VAL A 11 -2.14 -5.50 -11.81
N SER A 12 -1.56 -4.36 -11.45
CA SER A 12 -0.11 -4.13 -11.53
C SER A 12 0.68 -5.08 -10.63
N SER A 13 0.23 -5.29 -9.39
CA SER A 13 0.87 -6.22 -8.45
C SER A 13 0.84 -7.66 -8.93
N VAL A 14 -0.25 -8.11 -9.56
CA VAL A 14 -0.35 -9.44 -10.14
C VAL A 14 0.63 -9.59 -11.30
N LEU A 15 0.63 -8.62 -12.22
CA LEU A 15 1.54 -8.65 -13.38
C LEU A 15 3.01 -8.63 -12.96
N ALA A 16 3.36 -7.81 -11.96
CA ALA A 16 4.71 -7.73 -11.42
C ALA A 16 5.14 -9.05 -10.76
N ASN A 17 4.26 -9.70 -9.99
CA ASN A 17 4.58 -10.98 -9.35
C ASN A 17 4.67 -12.15 -10.33
N VAL A 18 3.93 -12.12 -11.44
CA VAL A 18 4.05 -13.14 -12.51
C VAL A 18 5.41 -13.02 -13.20
N ASN A 19 5.91 -11.79 -13.40
CA ASN A 19 7.16 -11.53 -14.11
C ASN A 19 8.40 -11.43 -13.21
N ARG A 20 8.26 -11.56 -11.89
CA ARG A 20 9.39 -11.43 -10.96
C ARG A 20 10.37 -12.62 -11.09
N SER A 21 11.65 -12.35 -10.88
CA SER A 21 12.64 -13.42 -10.71
C SER A 21 12.45 -14.15 -9.39
N LYS A 22 12.89 -15.41 -9.30
CA LYS A 22 12.79 -16.24 -8.08
C LYS A 22 13.48 -15.60 -6.87
N ASN A 23 14.50 -14.78 -7.12
CA ASN A 23 15.28 -14.11 -6.07
C ASN A 23 14.75 -12.72 -5.72
N THR A 24 13.73 -12.22 -6.42
CA THR A 24 13.12 -10.92 -6.13
C THR A 24 12.00 -11.08 -5.11
N PRO A 25 11.95 -10.28 -4.03
CA PRO A 25 10.82 -10.29 -3.10
C PRO A 25 9.46 -10.09 -3.80
N PRO A 26 8.36 -10.63 -3.24
CA PRO A 26 7.03 -10.44 -3.81
C PRO A 26 6.58 -8.98 -3.68
N PHE A 27 5.90 -8.48 -4.72
CA PHE A 27 5.33 -7.14 -4.72
C PHE A 27 3.95 -7.14 -4.08
N ARG A 28 3.63 -6.10 -3.29
CA ARG A 28 2.33 -5.87 -2.68
C ARG A 28 1.53 -4.87 -3.51
N VAL A 29 0.20 -4.87 -3.33
CA VAL A 29 -0.69 -3.84 -3.93
C VAL A 29 -0.27 -2.44 -3.47
N ALA A 30 0.09 -2.30 -2.19
CA ALA A 30 0.58 -1.07 -1.58
C ALA A 30 1.83 -0.48 -2.28
N ASP A 31 2.66 -1.29 -2.93
CA ASP A 31 3.86 -0.81 -3.64
C ASP A 31 3.48 0.02 -4.89
N PHE A 32 2.30 -0.21 -5.45
CA PHE A 32 1.77 0.50 -6.62
C PHE A 32 0.76 1.60 -6.25
N ALA A 33 0.33 1.65 -4.99
CA ALA A 33 -0.58 2.66 -4.46
C ALA A 33 -0.25 2.94 -2.99
N PRO A 34 0.73 3.82 -2.71
CA PRO A 34 1.25 4.05 -1.35
C PRO A 34 0.21 4.57 -0.35
N HIS A 35 -0.80 5.29 -0.85
CA HIS A 35 -1.91 5.78 -0.03
C HIS A 35 -2.78 4.63 0.53
N ILE A 36 -2.75 3.44 -0.10
CA ILE A 36 -3.38 2.23 0.43
C ILE A 36 -2.62 1.72 1.65
N ALA A 37 -1.29 1.78 1.65
CA ALA A 37 -0.48 1.35 2.80
C ALA A 37 -0.88 2.14 4.07
N ALA A 38 -1.07 3.46 3.93
CA ALA A 38 -1.57 4.29 5.02
C ALA A 38 -2.97 3.87 5.48
N ALA A 39 -3.88 3.55 4.56
CA ALA A 39 -5.22 3.06 4.90
C ALA A 39 -5.19 1.67 5.58
N GLU A 40 -4.32 0.75 5.11
CA GLU A 40 -4.11 -0.57 5.72
C GLU A 40 -3.55 -0.43 7.15
N ARG A 41 -2.59 0.48 7.38
CA ARG A 41 -2.04 0.77 8.72
C ARG A 41 -3.09 1.28 9.69
N VAL A 42 -3.93 2.23 9.24
CA VAL A 42 -5.06 2.74 10.03
C VAL A 42 -6.06 1.63 10.33
N ALA A 43 -6.40 0.79 9.34
CA ALA A 43 -7.32 -0.33 9.53
C ALA A 43 -6.75 -1.42 10.46
N ALA A 44 -5.42 -1.62 10.46
CA ALA A 44 -4.72 -2.57 11.31
C ALA A 44 -4.45 -2.06 12.73
N ASN A 45 -4.81 -0.81 13.04
CA ASN A 45 -4.52 -0.13 14.31
C ASN A 45 -3.03 -0.20 14.67
N GLU A 46 -2.15 -0.10 13.66
CA GLU A 46 -0.71 -0.08 13.88
C GLU A 46 -0.33 1.17 14.69
N PRO A 47 0.55 1.02 15.69
CA PRO A 47 1.01 2.17 16.47
C PRO A 47 1.77 3.13 15.55
N ILE A 48 1.23 4.34 15.42
CA ILE A 48 1.87 5.46 14.73
C ILE A 48 2.75 6.25 15.71
N SER A 49 3.76 6.95 15.19
CA SER A 49 4.58 7.85 16.01
C SER A 49 3.78 9.07 16.51
N LEU A 50 4.26 9.71 17.58
CA LEU A 50 3.66 10.94 18.10
C LEU A 50 3.65 12.05 17.04
N GLU A 51 4.74 12.24 16.31
CA GLU A 51 4.85 13.21 15.22
C GLU A 51 3.83 12.96 14.10
N GLU A 52 3.63 11.70 13.69
CA GLU A 52 2.62 11.34 12.69
C GLU A 52 1.21 11.62 13.21
N ALA A 53 0.91 11.29 14.46
CA ALA A 53 -0.39 11.57 15.07
C ALA A 53 -0.70 13.07 15.10
N MET A 54 0.27 13.90 15.50
CA MET A 54 0.13 15.36 15.51
C MET A 54 -0.14 15.94 14.12
N SER A 55 0.38 15.32 13.06
CA SER A 55 0.16 15.78 11.68
C SER A 55 -1.29 15.61 11.20
N THR A 56 -2.04 14.67 11.80
CA THR A 56 -3.44 14.38 11.44
C THR A 56 -4.47 15.30 12.09
N TRP A 57 -4.07 16.10 13.10
CA TRP A 57 -4.93 17.04 13.82
C TRP A 57 -5.01 18.43 13.19
N LYS A 58 -4.47 18.59 11.97
CA LYS A 58 -4.61 19.84 11.22
C LYS A 58 -6.02 20.03 10.65
#